data_AF-A0AAU9X864-F1
#
_entry.id   AF-A0AAU9X864-F1
#
_cell.length_a   1.000
_cell.length_b   1.000
_cell.length_c   1.000
_cell.angle_alpha   90.00
_cell.angle_beta   90.00
_cell.angle_gamma   90.00
#
_symmetry.space_group_name_H-M   'P 1'
#
loop_
_entity.id
_entity.type
_entity.pdbx_description
1 polymer ?
#
loop_
_entity_poly.entity_id
_entity_poly.type
_entity_poly.pdbx_seq_one_letter_code
_entity_poly.pdbx_strand_id
1 'polypeptide(L)'
;MVKKFLFRNQSQISVRYRYDLQLWTFLFDNFNFPTSNYLAANLKRKGICNLTYGTDGETPLETGFEKVFPIHGTSSSDTNIHLRCFDHVKTNILKKLTELKHDGRRIIGLVDCTSEEQFDKELKVTEGQWPEAFTKWLHSSEGRLRPLSESMKKCMLRPVRVAAGLGNPPNKWQNQRTEAYNNVIKEEISRQKTDQVTIHDLIEKRVVQPHLDELVKAIYQMGEYRLSADYNHLEVDPLHRRRDEAITRKLSIGLVECQLSLQFPSYELKDIWRRAEIILSHYKIIELANTNFCVTEFDTSYTVKTKKEKISCDKTCKSFRDSGGLCPHVLVVAEKIGKLRSFITTYKKASNK
;
A
#
# COMPACT_ATOMS: atom_id res chain seq x y z
N MET A 1 -17.15 35.37 0.47
CA MET A 1 -17.24 33.94 0.11
C MET A 1 -16.85 33.14 1.33
N VAL A 2 -17.75 32.34 1.89
CA VAL A 2 -17.69 31.89 3.30
C VAL A 2 -17.39 30.40 3.43
N LYS A 3 -16.39 30.06 4.25
CA LYS A 3 -16.42 28.94 5.22
C LYS A 3 -15.25 29.07 6.20
N LYS A 4 -15.53 29.65 7.38
CA LYS A 4 -14.60 29.79 8.51
C LYS A 4 -14.88 28.69 9.56
N PHE A 5 -13.80 28.06 10.03
CA PHE A 5 -13.50 27.65 11.42
C PHE A 5 -14.37 26.65 12.21
N LEU A 6 -13.65 25.92 13.10
CA LEU A 6 -13.95 25.34 14.43
C LEU A 6 -13.26 23.95 14.54
N PHE A 7 -12.43 23.59 15.53
CA PHE A 7 -11.58 24.34 16.49
C PHE A 7 -10.33 23.48 16.82
N ARG A 8 -9.12 24.07 16.96
CA ARG A 8 -8.33 24.30 18.20
C ARG A 8 -7.81 23.06 18.98
N ASN A 9 -6.51 23.09 19.30
CA ASN A 9 -5.74 22.07 20.04
C ASN A 9 -6.46 21.42 21.23
N GLN A 10 -6.50 20.08 21.24
CA GLN A 10 -6.08 19.28 22.39
C GLN A 10 -5.36 18.01 21.91
N SER A 11 -4.35 17.59 22.66
CA SER A 11 -3.44 16.50 22.31
C SER A 11 -4.09 15.12 22.45
N GLN A 12 -4.66 14.60 21.37
CA GLN A 12 -4.92 13.17 21.20
C GLN A 12 -4.50 12.70 19.81
N ILE A 13 -3.79 11.58 19.78
CA ILE A 13 -3.22 10.97 18.58
C ILE A 13 -4.34 10.28 17.81
N SER A 14 -5.03 11.02 16.92
CA SER A 14 -6.02 10.44 16.00
C SER A 14 -5.34 9.83 14.77
N VAL A 15 -4.48 8.82 14.97
CA VAL A 15 -3.92 8.09 13.82
C VAL A 15 -5.05 7.24 13.22
N ARG A 16 -5.62 7.73 12.12
CA ARG A 16 -6.53 6.98 11.25
C ARG A 16 -5.74 5.90 10.51
N TYR A 17 -5.28 4.88 11.22
CA TYR A 17 -4.89 3.63 10.61
C TYR A 17 -6.12 3.02 9.94
N ARG A 18 -6.14 2.98 8.61
CA ARG A 18 -6.89 1.94 7.88
C ARG A 18 -6.15 0.62 8.11
N TYR A 19 -6.47 -0.04 9.21
CA TYR A 19 -6.14 -1.45 9.35
C TYR A 19 -7.05 -2.25 8.41
N ASP A 20 -6.48 -2.87 7.37
CA ASP A 20 -7.14 -3.98 6.67
C ASP A 20 -7.17 -5.18 7.65
N LEU A 21 -8.17 -5.15 8.54
CA LEU A 21 -8.35 -6.01 9.70
C LEU A 21 -8.67 -7.48 9.37
N GLN A 22 -8.50 -7.89 8.11
CA GLN A 22 -9.08 -9.11 7.56
C GLN A 22 -8.10 -10.20 7.10
N LEU A 23 -6.79 -10.03 7.31
CA LEU A 23 -5.87 -11.20 7.41
C LEU A 23 -6.24 -12.16 8.56
N TRP A 24 -7.22 -11.77 9.37
CA TRP A 24 -7.73 -12.47 10.52
C TRP A 24 -8.86 -13.44 10.22
N THR A 25 -9.60 -13.33 9.10
CA THR A 25 -10.63 -14.33 8.76
C THR A 25 -10.01 -15.71 8.52
N PHE A 26 -8.87 -15.76 7.83
CA PHE A 26 -8.10 -17.01 7.68
C PHE A 26 -7.60 -17.59 9.02
N LEU A 27 -7.24 -16.71 9.97
CA LEU A 27 -6.80 -17.10 11.31
C LEU A 27 -7.95 -17.63 12.18
N PHE A 28 -9.14 -17.03 12.12
CA PHE A 28 -10.30 -17.44 12.93
C PHE A 28 -10.91 -18.78 12.51
N ASP A 29 -10.93 -19.10 11.22
CA ASP A 29 -11.54 -20.36 10.73
C ASP A 29 -10.66 -21.61 10.97
N ASN A 30 -9.36 -21.43 11.19
CA ASN A 30 -8.40 -22.54 11.33
C ASN A 30 -7.71 -22.62 12.70
N PHE A 31 -7.65 -21.52 13.45
CA PHE A 31 -6.93 -21.45 14.72
C PHE A 31 -7.80 -20.84 15.81
N ASN A 32 -7.56 -21.31 17.03
CA ASN A 32 -8.37 -21.00 18.21
C ASN A 32 -8.05 -19.59 18.75
N PHE A 33 -8.16 -18.58 17.88
CA PHE A 33 -7.80 -17.21 18.16
C PHE A 33 -8.71 -16.65 19.27
N PRO A 34 -8.18 -15.91 20.26
CA PRO A 34 -9.03 -15.20 21.21
C PRO A 34 -10.01 -14.33 20.44
N THR A 35 -11.31 -14.51 20.74
CA THR A 35 -12.46 -14.03 19.95
C THR A 35 -12.30 -12.61 19.40
N SER A 36 -12.98 -12.29 18.30
CA SER A 36 -13.11 -10.93 17.74
C SER A 36 -13.25 -9.79 18.79
N ASN A 37 -13.99 -10.04 19.88
CA ASN A 37 -14.08 -9.16 21.05
C ASN A 37 -12.73 -8.80 21.68
N TYR A 38 -11.82 -9.76 21.83
CA TYR A 38 -10.49 -9.58 22.41
C TYR A 38 -9.59 -8.71 21.53
N LEU A 39 -9.63 -8.90 20.22
CA LEU A 39 -8.92 -8.04 19.27
C LEU A 39 -9.45 -6.59 19.37
N ALA A 40 -10.77 -6.42 19.30
CA ALA A 40 -11.38 -5.10 19.42
C ALA A 40 -11.07 -4.45 20.79
N ALA A 41 -11.13 -5.21 21.89
CA ALA A 41 -10.76 -4.73 23.22
C ALA A 41 -9.27 -4.35 23.31
N ASN A 42 -8.37 -5.05 22.63
CA ASN A 42 -6.95 -4.69 22.54
C ASN A 42 -6.73 -3.37 21.80
N LEU A 43 -7.41 -3.15 20.66
CA LEU A 43 -7.37 -1.88 19.95
C LEU A 43 -7.80 -0.72 20.86
N LYS A 44 -8.91 -0.91 21.60
CA LYS A 44 -9.40 0.08 22.56
C LYS A 44 -8.43 0.33 23.72
N ARG A 45 -7.80 -0.73 24.27
CA ARG A 45 -6.72 -0.61 25.28
C ARG A 45 -5.46 0.09 24.76
N LYS A 46 -5.22 0.07 23.46
CA LYS A 46 -4.13 0.83 22.80
C LYS A 46 -4.49 2.30 22.50
N GLY A 47 -5.65 2.78 22.96
CA GLY A 47 -6.07 4.18 22.82
C GLY A 47 -6.86 4.48 21.54
N ILE A 48 -7.26 3.47 20.77
CA ILE A 48 -8.12 3.68 19.59
C ILE A 48 -9.54 3.96 20.09
N CYS A 49 -10.00 5.20 19.92
CA CYS A 49 -11.35 5.63 20.30
C CYS A 49 -12.39 5.37 19.21
N ASN A 50 -12.03 5.63 17.95
CA ASN A 50 -12.88 5.49 16.76
C ASN A 50 -12.24 4.51 15.77
N LEU A 51 -13.03 3.59 15.20
CA LEU A 51 -12.57 2.60 14.24
C LEU A 51 -13.41 2.60 12.96
N THR A 52 -12.76 2.58 11.80
CA THR A 52 -13.38 2.23 10.51
C THR A 52 -12.86 0.85 10.10
N TYR A 53 -13.76 -0.10 9.86
CA TYR A 53 -13.45 -1.48 9.50
C TYR A 53 -14.48 -2.04 8.50
N GLY A 54 -14.18 -3.19 7.87
CA GLY A 54 -15.11 -3.86 6.96
C GLY A 54 -15.22 -5.36 7.23
N THR A 55 -16.37 -5.96 6.91
CA THR A 55 -16.63 -7.42 6.99
C THR A 55 -17.35 -7.94 5.74
N ASP A 56 -17.24 -9.24 5.46
CA ASP A 56 -17.89 -9.88 4.32
C ASP A 56 -19.25 -10.47 4.67
N GLY A 57 -19.34 -11.11 5.83
CA GLY A 57 -20.50 -11.90 6.24
C GLY A 57 -20.67 -12.06 7.75
N GLU A 58 -19.59 -11.94 8.52
CA GLU A 58 -19.32 -12.87 9.61
C GLU A 58 -19.86 -12.38 10.95
N THR A 59 -21.00 -12.92 11.36
CA THR A 59 -21.66 -12.62 12.64
C THR A 59 -20.69 -12.59 13.86
N PRO A 60 -19.68 -13.49 14.00
CA PRO A 60 -18.70 -13.39 15.08
C PRO A 60 -17.83 -12.12 15.00
N LEU A 61 -17.41 -11.70 13.82
CA LEU A 61 -16.64 -10.46 13.63
C LEU A 61 -17.51 -9.23 13.90
N GLU A 62 -18.70 -9.16 13.28
CA GLU A 62 -19.64 -8.05 13.50
C GLU A 62 -19.95 -7.86 14.99
N THR A 63 -20.34 -8.95 15.67
CA THR A 63 -20.69 -8.93 17.09
C THR A 63 -19.50 -8.51 17.96
N GLY A 64 -18.30 -9.03 17.66
CA GLY A 64 -17.12 -8.75 18.47
C GLY A 64 -16.61 -7.32 18.36
N PHE A 65 -16.66 -6.75 17.15
CA PHE A 65 -16.27 -5.36 16.94
C PHE A 65 -17.34 -4.39 17.44
N GLU A 66 -18.62 -4.59 17.12
CA GLU A 66 -19.70 -3.65 17.50
C GLU A 66 -19.96 -3.62 19.01
N LYS A 67 -19.63 -4.68 19.75
CA LYS A 67 -19.66 -4.67 21.23
C LYS A 67 -18.66 -3.67 21.83
N VAL A 68 -17.55 -3.41 21.16
CA VAL A 68 -16.44 -2.57 21.66
C VAL A 68 -16.43 -1.19 20.98
N PHE A 69 -16.79 -1.16 19.70
CA PHE A 69 -16.84 -0.04 18.78
C PHE A 69 -18.25 0.07 18.17
N PRO A 70 -19.26 0.47 18.96
CA PRO A 70 -20.64 0.50 18.50
C PRO A 70 -20.84 1.51 17.37
N ILE A 71 -21.68 1.15 16.39
CA ILE A 71 -22.05 1.99 15.26
C ILE A 71 -23.35 2.73 15.57
N HIS A 72 -23.32 4.07 15.52
CA HIS A 72 -24.43 4.94 15.92
C HIS A 72 -24.96 5.81 14.76
N GLY A 73 -24.65 5.45 13.52
CA GLY A 73 -25.01 6.21 12.32
C GLY A 73 -23.97 7.26 11.92
N THR A 74 -24.32 8.11 10.95
CA THR A 74 -23.40 9.07 10.31
C THR A 74 -23.52 10.50 10.83
N SER A 75 -24.32 10.71 11.89
CA SER A 75 -24.70 12.02 12.43
C SER A 75 -23.62 12.73 13.27
N SER A 76 -22.44 12.11 13.46
CA SER A 76 -21.32 12.67 14.23
C SER A 76 -19.99 12.35 13.54
N SER A 77 -19.00 13.23 13.72
CA SER A 77 -17.62 13.08 13.24
C SER A 77 -16.83 11.97 13.94
N ASP A 78 -17.30 11.57 15.12
CA ASP A 78 -16.65 10.62 16.03
C ASP A 78 -17.49 9.36 16.17
N THR A 79 -17.78 8.70 15.05
CA THR A 79 -18.49 7.42 15.03
C THR A 79 -17.61 6.30 14.49
N ASN A 80 -17.81 5.09 15.04
CA ASN A 80 -17.29 3.88 14.44
C ASN A 80 -18.05 3.59 13.16
N ILE A 81 -17.34 3.15 12.13
CA ILE A 81 -17.90 2.88 10.81
C ILE A 81 -17.60 1.44 10.43
N HIS A 82 -18.66 0.70 10.15
CA HIS A 82 -18.59 -0.66 9.63
C HIS A 82 -19.01 -0.64 8.16
N LEU A 83 -18.17 -1.16 7.28
CA LEU A 83 -18.46 -1.36 5.86
C LEU A 83 -18.78 -2.83 5.54
N ARG A 84 -19.74 -3.08 4.66
CA ARG A 84 -20.06 -4.44 4.17
C ARG A 84 -19.69 -4.63 2.72
N CYS A 85 -19.09 -5.78 2.40
CA CYS A 85 -18.58 -6.03 1.04
C CYS A 85 -19.74 -6.13 0.05
N PHE A 86 -19.70 -5.27 -0.97
CA PHE A 86 -20.76 -5.18 -1.99
C PHE A 86 -20.93 -6.49 -2.76
N ASP A 87 -19.82 -7.18 -3.04
CA ASP A 87 -19.85 -8.41 -3.84
C ASP A 87 -20.33 -9.61 -3.02
N HIS A 88 -19.99 -9.69 -1.72
CA HIS A 88 -20.55 -10.70 -0.82
C HIS A 88 -22.04 -10.51 -0.57
N VAL A 89 -22.50 -9.28 -0.32
CA VAL A 89 -23.93 -8.98 -0.18
C VAL A 89 -24.69 -9.30 -1.47
N LYS A 90 -24.16 -8.92 -2.64
CA LYS A 90 -24.72 -9.28 -3.95
C LYS A 90 -24.80 -10.80 -4.14
N THR A 91 -23.73 -11.53 -3.81
CA THR A 91 -23.66 -13.00 -3.95
C THR A 91 -24.69 -13.68 -3.05
N ASN A 92 -24.84 -13.22 -1.81
CA ASN A 92 -25.85 -13.74 -0.87
C ASN A 92 -27.29 -13.52 -1.38
N ILE A 93 -27.59 -12.36 -1.97
CA ILE A 93 -28.89 -12.06 -2.59
C ILE A 93 -29.13 -12.96 -3.80
N LEU A 94 -28.16 -13.05 -4.71
CA LEU A 94 -28.27 -13.86 -5.93
C LEU A 94 -28.48 -15.34 -5.58
N LYS A 95 -27.69 -15.88 -4.64
CA LYS A 95 -27.87 -17.25 -4.14
C LYS A 95 -29.30 -17.46 -3.61
N LYS A 96 -29.85 -16.50 -2.84
CA LYS A 96 -31.22 -16.62 -2.34
C LYS A 96 -32.28 -16.54 -3.44
N LEU A 97 -32.10 -15.68 -4.44
CA LEU A 97 -33.01 -15.61 -5.58
C LEU A 97 -32.96 -16.89 -6.43
N THR A 98 -31.78 -17.50 -6.60
CA THR A 98 -31.60 -18.81 -7.26
C THR A 98 -32.27 -19.94 -6.46
N GLU A 99 -32.11 -19.98 -5.13
CA GLU A 99 -32.83 -20.92 -4.26
C GLU A 99 -34.36 -20.79 -4.42
N LEU A 100 -34.85 -19.56 -4.65
CA LEU A 100 -36.27 -19.26 -4.89
C LEU A 100 -36.68 -19.34 -6.37
N LYS A 101 -35.78 -19.72 -7.29
CA LYS A 101 -36.01 -19.83 -8.75
C LYS A 101 -36.50 -18.55 -9.43
N HIS A 102 -36.07 -17.37 -8.98
CA HIS A 102 -36.46 -16.08 -9.57
C HIS A 102 -35.32 -15.39 -10.33
N ASP A 103 -35.64 -14.90 -11.52
CA ASP A 103 -34.71 -14.19 -12.41
C ASP A 103 -34.62 -12.70 -12.03
N GLY A 104 -33.53 -12.31 -11.36
CA GLY A 104 -33.39 -10.99 -10.75
C GLY A 104 -33.01 -9.89 -11.74
N ARG A 105 -33.93 -8.94 -12.01
CA ARG A 105 -33.58 -7.68 -12.70
C ARG A 105 -32.91 -6.69 -11.74
N ARG A 106 -31.84 -6.04 -12.21
CA ARG A 106 -31.09 -5.03 -11.44
C ARG A 106 -31.66 -3.63 -11.66
N ILE A 107 -31.97 -2.93 -10.57
CA ILE A 107 -32.34 -1.50 -10.56
C ILE A 107 -31.22 -0.68 -9.87
N ILE A 108 -31.26 0.65 -10.02
CA ILE A 108 -30.37 1.59 -9.31
C ILE A 108 -30.40 1.31 -7.81
N GLY A 109 -29.23 1.36 -7.15
CA GLY A 109 -29.03 0.70 -5.86
C GLY A 109 -29.63 1.45 -4.68
N LEU A 110 -30.44 0.76 -3.87
CA LEU A 110 -30.92 1.23 -2.55
C LEU A 110 -29.77 1.80 -1.69
N VAL A 111 -28.60 1.17 -1.74
CA VAL A 111 -27.36 1.57 -1.04
C VAL A 111 -26.72 2.89 -1.52
N ASP A 112 -27.25 3.52 -2.58
CA ASP A 112 -26.83 4.85 -3.04
C ASP A 112 -27.73 5.99 -2.49
N CYS A 113 -28.77 5.65 -1.71
CA CYS A 113 -29.62 6.62 -1.02
C CYS A 113 -28.82 7.56 -0.10
N THR A 114 -29.33 8.79 0.04
CA THR A 114 -28.67 9.89 0.78
C THR A 114 -29.06 9.95 2.26
N SER A 115 -30.12 9.25 2.67
CA SER A 115 -30.54 9.11 4.07
C SER A 115 -31.18 7.74 4.32
N GLU A 116 -31.39 7.41 5.60
CA GLU A 116 -32.06 6.18 6.03
C GLU A 116 -33.55 6.20 5.68
N GLU A 117 -34.21 7.35 5.77
CA GLU A 117 -35.62 7.52 5.40
C GLU A 117 -35.85 7.37 3.89
N GLN A 118 -34.90 7.84 3.07
CA GLN A 118 -34.92 7.59 1.64
C GLN A 118 -34.76 6.10 1.34
N PHE A 119 -33.82 5.43 2.01
CA PHE A 119 -33.62 3.98 1.87
C PHE A 119 -34.89 3.19 2.22
N ASP A 120 -35.50 3.45 3.37
CA ASP A 120 -36.70 2.74 3.84
C ASP A 120 -37.89 2.97 2.89
N LYS A 121 -38.03 4.18 2.31
CA LYS A 121 -39.05 4.50 1.30
C LYS A 121 -38.83 3.72 -0.01
N GLU A 122 -37.63 3.78 -0.58
CA GLU A 122 -37.32 3.09 -1.85
C GLU A 122 -37.34 1.56 -1.68
N LEU A 123 -36.90 1.05 -0.52
CA LEU A 123 -36.97 -0.36 -0.18
C LEU A 123 -38.43 -0.84 -0.21
N LYS A 124 -39.34 -0.13 0.47
CA LYS A 124 -40.77 -0.47 0.51
C LYS A 124 -41.44 -0.45 -0.88
N VAL A 125 -41.03 0.45 -1.77
CA VAL A 125 -41.50 0.47 -3.18
C VAL A 125 -40.99 -0.76 -3.94
N THR A 126 -39.75 -1.18 -3.68
CA THR A 126 -39.13 -2.32 -4.37
C THR A 126 -39.64 -3.67 -3.84
N GLU A 127 -39.94 -3.78 -2.55
CA GLU A 127 -40.47 -4.98 -1.89
C GLU A 127 -41.81 -5.45 -2.47
N GLY A 128 -42.66 -4.52 -2.94
CA GLY A 128 -43.91 -4.85 -3.62
C GLY A 128 -43.73 -5.60 -4.94
N GLN A 129 -42.49 -5.70 -5.46
CA GLN A 129 -42.12 -6.43 -6.67
C GLN A 129 -41.41 -7.77 -6.37
N TRP A 130 -41.17 -8.08 -5.09
CA TRP A 130 -40.37 -9.23 -4.67
C TRP A 130 -41.24 -10.39 -4.15
N PRO A 131 -40.76 -11.65 -4.27
CA PRO A 131 -41.41 -12.80 -3.64
C PRO A 131 -41.48 -12.63 -2.12
N GLU A 132 -42.61 -12.94 -1.50
CA GLU A 132 -42.83 -12.79 -0.05
C GLU A 132 -41.75 -13.51 0.78
N ALA A 133 -41.32 -14.69 0.32
CA ALA A 133 -40.24 -15.47 0.95
C ALA A 133 -38.87 -14.74 0.91
N PHE A 134 -38.59 -13.96 -0.14
CA PHE A 134 -37.38 -13.13 -0.23
C PHE A 134 -37.47 -11.94 0.74
N THR A 135 -38.61 -11.25 0.77
CA THR A 135 -38.84 -10.11 1.68
C THR A 135 -38.74 -10.54 3.15
N LYS A 136 -39.33 -11.69 3.53
CA LYS A 136 -39.16 -12.28 4.88
C LYS A 136 -37.70 -12.61 5.20
N TRP A 137 -36.94 -13.15 4.24
CA TRP A 137 -35.51 -13.46 4.44
C TRP A 137 -34.62 -12.21 4.53
N LEU A 138 -34.98 -11.12 3.84
CA LEU A 138 -34.25 -9.85 3.90
C LEU A 138 -34.38 -9.21 5.28
N HIS A 139 -35.59 -9.26 5.86
CA HIS A 139 -35.89 -8.76 7.21
C HIS A 139 -35.56 -9.74 8.33
N SER A 140 -35.19 -10.98 8.02
CA SER A 140 -34.76 -11.95 9.02
C SER A 140 -33.32 -11.70 9.48
N SER A 141 -33.11 -11.74 10.80
CA SER A 141 -31.81 -11.79 11.45
C SER A 141 -31.26 -13.21 11.62
N GLU A 142 -31.93 -14.23 11.09
CA GLU A 142 -31.48 -15.62 11.20
C GLU A 142 -30.06 -15.81 10.62
N GLY A 143 -29.15 -16.33 11.44
CA GLY A 143 -27.73 -16.48 11.11
C GLY A 143 -26.91 -15.18 11.07
N ARG A 144 -27.48 -14.02 11.42
CA ARG A 144 -26.87 -12.68 11.29
C ARG A 144 -26.92 -11.90 12.60
N LEU A 145 -26.10 -10.86 12.73
CA LEU A 145 -26.23 -9.89 13.84
C LEU A 145 -27.53 -9.06 13.75
N ARG A 146 -28.00 -8.79 12.53
CA ARG A 146 -29.20 -7.97 12.24
C ARG A 146 -29.81 -8.35 10.88
N PRO A 147 -31.04 -7.91 10.58
CA PRO A 147 -31.61 -8.03 9.24
C PRO A 147 -30.68 -7.52 8.14
N LEU A 148 -30.78 -8.09 6.93
CA LEU A 148 -29.91 -7.68 5.82
C LEU A 148 -30.29 -6.28 5.31
N SER A 149 -31.57 -5.90 5.38
CA SER A 149 -32.06 -4.52 5.17
C SER A 149 -31.35 -3.53 6.10
N GLU A 150 -31.37 -3.78 7.41
CA GLU A 150 -30.68 -2.98 8.43
C GLU A 150 -29.15 -2.97 8.25
N SER A 151 -28.55 -4.08 7.80
CA SER A 151 -27.12 -4.15 7.51
C SER A 151 -26.72 -3.31 6.28
N MET A 152 -27.52 -3.32 5.22
CA MET A 152 -27.34 -2.39 4.08
C MET A 152 -27.46 -0.93 4.52
N LYS A 153 -28.48 -0.62 5.33
CA LYS A 153 -28.74 0.73 5.84
C LYS A 153 -27.55 1.26 6.65
N LYS A 154 -27.10 0.51 7.66
CA LYS A 154 -26.02 0.93 8.56
C LYS A 154 -24.62 0.84 7.97
N CYS A 155 -24.37 -0.07 7.01
CA CYS A 155 -23.00 -0.40 6.58
C CYS A 155 -22.68 -0.12 5.10
N MET A 156 -23.67 0.27 4.27
CA MET A 156 -23.46 0.40 2.81
C MET A 156 -23.98 1.71 2.19
N LEU A 157 -24.79 2.49 2.92
CA LEU A 157 -25.36 3.74 2.40
C LEU A 157 -24.31 4.76 1.96
N ARG A 158 -24.72 5.69 1.08
CA ARG A 158 -23.84 6.75 0.57
C ARG A 158 -23.17 7.56 1.69
N PRO A 159 -23.87 8.06 2.74
CA PRO A 159 -23.22 8.83 3.80
C PRO A 159 -22.19 8.01 4.57
N VAL A 160 -22.46 6.72 4.82
CA VAL A 160 -21.54 5.80 5.52
C VAL A 160 -20.24 5.66 4.74
N ARG A 161 -20.34 5.46 3.42
CA ARG A 161 -19.18 5.33 2.53
C ARG A 161 -18.40 6.64 2.36
N VAL A 162 -19.08 7.79 2.34
CA VAL A 162 -18.44 9.11 2.35
C VAL A 162 -17.68 9.32 3.66
N ALA A 163 -18.29 9.00 4.81
CA ALA A 163 -17.67 9.12 6.13
C ALA A 163 -16.44 8.20 6.30
N ALA A 164 -16.48 6.99 5.71
CA ALA A 164 -15.32 6.09 5.63
C ALA A 164 -14.18 6.57 4.70
N GLY A 165 -14.35 7.71 4.00
CA GLY A 165 -13.38 8.26 3.08
C GLY A 165 -13.26 7.49 1.76
N LEU A 166 -14.37 6.95 1.23
CA LEU A 166 -14.40 6.30 -0.10
C LEU A 166 -14.62 7.30 -1.25
N GLY A 167 -14.58 8.61 -0.98
CA GLY A 167 -14.81 9.69 -1.95
C GLY A 167 -16.23 10.24 -1.94
N ASN A 168 -16.50 11.24 -2.79
CA ASN A 168 -17.84 11.77 -3.05
C ASN A 168 -17.94 12.18 -4.54
N PRO A 169 -18.63 11.41 -5.41
CA PRO A 169 -19.39 10.20 -5.09
C PRO A 169 -18.51 9.07 -4.52
N PRO A 170 -19.01 8.32 -3.53
CA PRO A 170 -18.22 7.29 -2.89
C PRO A 170 -18.09 6.04 -3.77
N ASN A 171 -16.87 5.49 -3.82
CA ASN A 171 -16.63 4.15 -4.34
C ASN A 171 -17.38 3.08 -3.55
N LYS A 172 -17.49 1.88 -4.12
CA LYS A 172 -17.96 0.69 -3.38
C LYS A 172 -16.85 0.20 -2.47
N TRP A 173 -17.22 -0.42 -1.34
CA TRP A 173 -16.26 -1.18 -0.56
C TRP A 173 -16.28 -2.65 -1.01
N GLN A 174 -15.09 -3.20 -1.25
CA GLN A 174 -14.84 -4.55 -1.77
C GLN A 174 -13.61 -5.12 -1.05
N ASN A 175 -13.61 -6.43 -0.79
CA ASN A 175 -12.58 -7.09 0.01
C ASN A 175 -11.43 -7.74 -0.82
N GLN A 176 -11.39 -7.49 -2.12
CA GLN A 176 -10.49 -8.18 -3.07
C GLN A 176 -9.00 -8.12 -2.69
N ARG A 177 -8.54 -7.01 -2.08
CA ARG A 177 -7.15 -6.87 -1.60
C ARG A 177 -6.84 -7.87 -0.47
N THR A 178 -7.76 -8.03 0.48
CA THR A 178 -7.59 -8.99 1.56
C THR A 178 -7.73 -10.43 1.09
N GLU A 179 -8.68 -10.70 0.18
CA GLU A 179 -8.80 -12.01 -0.48
C GLU A 179 -7.49 -12.41 -1.19
N ALA A 180 -6.82 -11.46 -1.84
CA ALA A 180 -5.51 -11.69 -2.43
C ALA A 180 -4.45 -12.09 -1.40
N TYR A 181 -4.36 -11.40 -0.25
CA TYR A 181 -3.44 -11.81 0.83
C TYR A 181 -3.80 -13.19 1.41
N ASN A 182 -5.09 -13.46 1.62
CA ASN A 182 -5.56 -14.77 2.07
C ASN A 182 -5.22 -15.88 1.05
N ASN A 183 -5.24 -15.58 -0.26
CA ASN A 183 -4.81 -16.51 -1.30
C ASN A 183 -3.29 -16.71 -1.32
N VAL A 184 -2.48 -15.66 -1.15
CA VAL A 184 -1.01 -15.78 -1.01
C VAL A 184 -0.66 -16.69 0.16
N ILE A 185 -1.23 -16.46 1.35
CA ILE A 185 -0.97 -17.30 2.53
C ILE A 185 -1.42 -18.75 2.29
N LYS A 186 -2.60 -18.96 1.68
CA LYS A 186 -3.10 -20.29 1.30
C LYS A 186 -2.19 -20.99 0.30
N GLU A 187 -1.54 -20.27 -0.62
CA GLU A 187 -0.65 -20.85 -1.63
C GLU A 187 0.72 -21.20 -1.06
N GLU A 188 1.27 -20.34 -0.20
CA GLU A 188 2.54 -20.61 0.52
C GLU A 188 2.46 -21.89 1.36
N ILE A 189 1.32 -22.17 2.00
CA ILE A 189 1.08 -23.43 2.75
C ILE A 189 0.53 -24.58 1.90
N SER A 190 0.49 -24.44 0.56
CA SER A 190 -0.08 -25.44 -0.36
C SER A 190 -1.51 -25.86 -0.03
N ARG A 191 -2.30 -24.94 0.57
CA ARG A 191 -3.67 -25.14 1.09
C ARG A 191 -3.80 -26.25 2.14
N GLN A 192 -2.69 -26.63 2.79
CA GLN A 192 -2.67 -27.63 3.85
C GLN A 192 -3.01 -27.02 5.22
N LYS A 193 -3.35 -27.88 6.19
CA LYS A 193 -3.38 -27.48 7.60
C LYS A 193 -1.94 -27.33 8.11
N THR A 194 -1.72 -26.29 8.90
CA THR A 194 -0.41 -25.86 9.41
C THR A 194 -0.58 -25.46 10.88
N ASP A 195 0.49 -25.15 11.60
CA ASP A 195 0.42 -24.60 12.96
C ASP A 195 0.29 -23.07 12.97
N GLN A 196 -0.11 -22.50 14.11
CA GLN A 196 -0.32 -21.06 14.24
C GLN A 196 0.97 -20.24 14.09
N VAL A 197 2.11 -20.74 14.57
CA VAL A 197 3.39 -19.98 14.54
C VAL A 197 3.82 -19.77 13.10
N THR A 198 3.77 -20.83 12.28
CA THR A 198 4.08 -20.74 10.85
C THR A 198 3.17 -19.75 10.11
N ILE A 199 1.87 -19.69 10.42
CA ILE A 199 0.98 -18.70 9.80
C ILE A 199 1.31 -17.27 10.25
N HIS A 200 1.61 -17.04 11.53
CA HIS A 200 2.05 -15.72 12.01
C HIS A 200 3.33 -15.26 11.31
N ASP A 201 4.32 -16.16 11.17
CA ASP A 201 5.57 -15.92 10.46
C ASP A 201 5.34 -15.56 8.98
N LEU A 202 4.42 -16.26 8.30
CA LEU A 202 4.06 -15.98 6.92
C LEU A 202 3.31 -14.64 6.78
N ILE A 203 2.39 -14.31 7.69
CA ILE A 203 1.68 -13.03 7.69
C ILE A 203 2.67 -11.86 7.86
N GLU A 204 3.60 -11.99 8.81
CA GLU A 204 4.65 -10.99 9.05
C GLU A 204 5.51 -10.80 7.79
N LYS A 205 6.05 -11.90 7.23
CA LYS A 205 6.97 -11.86 6.08
C LYS A 205 6.31 -11.51 4.74
N ARG A 206 5.09 -11.96 4.50
CA ARG A 206 4.39 -11.82 3.19
C ARG A 206 3.44 -10.63 3.14
N VAL A 207 3.03 -10.07 4.28
CA VAL A 207 2.08 -8.94 4.28
C VAL A 207 2.51 -7.76 5.15
N VAL A 208 2.96 -7.98 6.40
CA VAL A 208 3.31 -6.85 7.28
C VAL A 208 4.56 -6.15 6.78
N GLN A 209 5.66 -6.88 6.57
CA GLN A 209 6.94 -6.31 6.13
C GLN A 209 6.82 -5.59 4.77
N PRO A 210 6.18 -6.15 3.72
CA PRO A 210 5.97 -5.42 2.47
C PRO A 210 5.16 -4.11 2.61
N HIS A 211 4.18 -4.04 3.54
CA HIS A 211 3.47 -2.79 3.81
C HIS A 211 4.35 -1.76 4.54
N LEU A 212 5.21 -2.21 5.46
CA LEU A 212 6.19 -1.35 6.11
C LEU A 212 7.21 -0.84 5.09
N ASP A 213 7.67 -1.67 4.16
CA ASP A 213 8.55 -1.27 3.07
C ASP A 213 7.90 -0.22 2.14
N GLU A 214 6.62 -0.38 1.78
CA GLU A 214 5.91 0.64 0.98
C GLU A 214 5.68 1.95 1.75
N LEU A 215 5.46 1.90 3.07
CA LEU A 215 5.42 3.09 3.92
C LEU A 215 6.79 3.81 3.95
N VAL A 216 7.87 3.04 4.10
CA VAL A 216 9.24 3.57 4.06
C VAL A 216 9.55 4.17 2.68
N LYS A 217 9.16 3.52 1.58
CA LYS A 217 9.28 4.08 0.22
C LYS A 217 8.50 5.38 0.08
N ALA A 218 7.25 5.45 0.56
CA ALA A 218 6.44 6.66 0.51
C ALA A 218 7.09 7.84 1.26
N ILE A 219 7.76 7.58 2.40
CA ILE A 219 8.55 8.57 3.14
C ILE A 219 9.70 9.14 2.30
N TYR A 220 10.36 8.32 1.47
CA TYR A 220 11.42 8.74 0.56
C TYR A 220 10.91 9.20 -0.82
N GLN A 221 9.61 9.47 -0.99
CA GLN A 221 8.95 9.76 -2.27
C GLN A 221 9.10 8.65 -3.36
N MET A 222 9.45 7.43 -2.95
CA MET A 222 9.63 6.25 -3.80
C MET A 222 8.36 5.39 -3.85
N GLY A 223 8.35 4.38 -4.72
CA GLY A 223 7.23 3.44 -4.88
C GLY A 223 5.98 4.09 -5.49
N GLU A 224 4.83 3.42 -5.33
CA GLU A 224 3.53 3.90 -5.83
C GLU A 224 2.78 4.79 -4.84
N TYR A 225 3.05 4.63 -3.53
CA TYR A 225 2.37 5.35 -2.47
C TYR A 225 3.04 6.69 -2.15
N ARG A 226 2.26 7.68 -1.68
CA ARG A 226 2.74 8.99 -1.24
C ARG A 226 2.10 9.34 0.10
N LEU A 227 2.82 10.12 0.92
CA LEU A 227 2.29 10.66 2.17
C LEU A 227 1.11 11.61 1.89
N SER A 228 0.13 11.67 2.80
CA SER A 228 -0.88 12.73 2.77
C SER A 228 -0.31 14.01 3.37
N ALA A 229 -0.89 15.16 3.00
CA ALA A 229 -0.39 16.50 3.36
C ALA A 229 -0.02 16.66 4.85
N ASP A 230 -0.82 16.06 5.74
CA ASP A 230 -0.62 16.09 7.20
C ASP A 230 0.72 15.46 7.64
N TYR A 231 1.24 14.51 6.86
CA TYR A 231 2.48 13.78 7.11
C TYR A 231 3.65 14.22 6.22
N ASN A 232 3.50 15.23 5.35
CA ASN A 232 4.61 15.74 4.52
C ASN A 232 5.82 16.22 5.36
N HIS A 233 5.64 16.51 6.65
CA HIS A 233 6.73 16.82 7.58
C HIS A 233 7.62 15.61 7.93
N LEU A 234 7.14 14.39 7.67
CA LEU A 234 7.91 13.14 7.77
C LEU A 234 8.61 12.78 6.46
N GLU A 235 8.33 13.51 5.37
CA GLU A 235 8.94 13.26 4.07
C GLU A 235 10.45 13.52 4.14
N VAL A 236 11.24 12.51 3.81
CA VAL A 236 12.69 12.60 3.79
C VAL A 236 13.11 12.63 2.33
N ASP A 237 13.67 13.75 1.88
CA ASP A 237 14.37 13.82 0.60
C ASP A 237 15.35 12.64 0.53
N PRO A 238 15.28 11.74 -0.48
CA PRO A 238 16.20 10.63 -0.59
C PRO A 238 17.67 11.08 -0.74
N LEU A 239 17.98 12.37 -0.91
CA LEU A 239 19.32 12.97 -0.74
C LEU A 239 19.81 13.05 0.71
N HIS A 240 18.92 13.14 1.71
CA HIS A 240 19.33 13.35 3.10
C HIS A 240 20.08 12.14 3.68
N ARG A 241 19.62 10.91 3.42
CA ARG A 241 20.33 9.68 3.81
C ARG A 241 21.70 9.52 3.12
N ARG A 242 21.92 10.15 1.95
CA ARG A 242 23.17 10.01 1.15
C ARG A 242 24.39 10.65 1.83
N ARG A 243 24.23 11.39 2.92
CA ARG A 243 25.34 11.95 3.70
C ARG A 243 25.95 10.94 4.66
N ASP A 244 25.11 10.13 5.32
CA ASP A 244 25.47 9.37 6.52
C ASP A 244 25.92 7.92 6.23
N GLU A 245 25.76 7.43 5.00
CA GLU A 245 26.34 6.14 4.58
C GLU A 245 27.86 6.21 4.58
N ALA A 246 28.49 5.50 5.52
CA ALA A 246 29.93 5.41 5.67
C ALA A 246 30.58 4.86 4.39
N ILE A 247 31.53 5.62 3.82
CA ILE A 247 32.33 5.18 2.69
C ILE A 247 33.45 4.29 3.21
N THR A 248 33.40 2.99 2.88
CA THR A 248 34.47 2.04 3.21
C THR A 248 35.46 1.88 2.06
N ARG A 249 35.07 2.24 0.83
CA ARG A 249 35.90 2.17 -0.39
C ARG A 249 35.77 3.43 -1.23
N LYS A 250 36.91 4.03 -1.55
CA LYS A 250 37.03 5.23 -2.38
C LYS A 250 37.52 4.88 -3.78
N LEU A 251 37.29 5.78 -4.73
CA LEU A 251 37.88 5.69 -6.07
C LEU A 251 39.40 5.93 -6.00
N SER A 252 40.18 5.28 -6.87
CA SER A 252 41.64 5.48 -6.97
C SER A 252 42.05 6.90 -7.42
N ILE A 253 41.10 7.71 -7.88
CA ILE A 253 41.29 9.12 -8.25
C ILE A 253 40.26 9.96 -7.52
N GLY A 254 40.74 10.91 -6.72
CA GLY A 254 39.90 11.85 -5.98
C GLY A 254 39.26 12.91 -6.89
N LEU A 255 38.17 13.53 -6.41
CA LEU A 255 37.43 14.57 -7.13
C LEU A 255 38.30 15.78 -7.56
N VAL A 256 39.30 16.15 -6.76
CA VAL A 256 40.23 17.25 -7.11
C VAL A 256 41.23 16.80 -8.18
N GLU A 257 41.75 15.57 -8.05
CA GLU A 257 42.72 14.99 -8.97
C GLU A 257 42.10 14.69 -10.35
N CYS A 258 40.79 14.38 -10.41
CA CYS A 258 40.13 14.13 -11.68
C CYS A 258 40.07 15.37 -12.57
N GLN A 259 40.14 16.60 -12.02
CA GLN A 259 40.09 17.89 -12.73
C GLN A 259 38.96 17.98 -13.79
N LEU A 260 37.80 17.38 -13.51
CA LEU A 260 36.60 17.50 -14.36
C LEU A 260 35.73 18.72 -13.96
N SER A 261 36.17 19.52 -12.98
CA SER A 261 35.45 20.67 -12.42
C SER A 261 35.21 21.83 -13.39
N LEU A 262 35.91 21.86 -14.52
CA LEU A 262 35.69 22.83 -15.62
C LEU A 262 34.58 22.38 -16.59
N GLN A 263 34.18 21.11 -16.54
CA GLN A 263 33.26 20.48 -17.50
C GLN A 263 31.87 20.20 -16.90
N PHE A 264 31.70 20.37 -15.60
CA PHE A 264 30.46 20.11 -14.87
C PHE A 264 30.20 21.15 -13.77
N PRO A 265 28.92 21.47 -13.46
CA PRO A 265 28.57 22.13 -12.22
C PRO A 265 29.12 21.35 -11.01
N SER A 266 29.72 22.06 -10.05
CA SER A 266 30.47 21.39 -8.97
C SER A 266 29.64 20.47 -8.08
N TYR A 267 28.31 20.60 -8.07
CA TYR A 267 27.40 19.71 -7.33
C TYR A 267 27.15 18.38 -8.06
N GLU A 268 27.06 18.36 -9.39
CA GLU A 268 26.78 17.14 -10.18
C GLU A 268 27.97 16.20 -10.14
N LEU A 269 29.18 16.75 -10.33
CA LEU A 269 30.40 15.96 -10.26
C LEU A 269 30.61 15.38 -8.85
N LYS A 270 30.22 16.12 -7.79
CA LYS A 270 30.23 15.63 -6.40
C LYS A 270 29.22 14.48 -6.18
N ASP A 271 27.99 14.59 -6.67
CA ASP A 271 26.98 13.51 -6.58
C ASP A 271 27.46 12.25 -7.32
N ILE A 272 27.96 12.40 -8.54
CA ILE A 272 28.48 11.30 -9.36
C ILE A 272 29.64 10.58 -8.66
N TRP A 273 30.62 11.31 -8.10
CA TRP A 273 31.74 10.72 -7.35
C TRP A 273 31.25 10.01 -6.08
N ARG A 274 30.42 10.69 -5.26
CA ARG A 274 29.93 10.15 -3.98
C ARG A 274 29.12 8.87 -4.19
N ARG A 275 28.28 8.82 -5.22
CA ARG A 275 27.50 7.61 -5.58
C ARG A 275 28.38 6.48 -6.08
N ALA A 276 29.42 6.76 -6.86
CA ALA A 276 30.37 5.72 -7.27
C ALA A 276 31.06 5.08 -6.05
N GLU A 277 31.44 5.87 -5.05
CA GLU A 277 32.04 5.38 -3.79
C GLU A 277 31.05 4.61 -2.91
N ILE A 278 29.76 4.99 -2.90
CA ILE A 278 28.67 4.21 -2.26
C ILE A 278 28.51 2.85 -2.93
N ILE A 279 28.42 2.81 -4.26
CA ILE A 279 28.29 1.57 -5.03
C ILE A 279 29.49 0.64 -4.79
N LEU A 280 30.71 1.17 -4.79
CA LEU A 280 31.94 0.41 -4.49
C LEU A 280 31.97 -0.14 -3.05
N SER A 281 31.41 0.61 -2.09
CA SER A 281 31.40 0.26 -0.67
C SER A 281 30.37 -0.82 -0.34
N HIS A 282 29.15 -0.73 -0.91
CA HIS A 282 27.97 -1.47 -0.42
C HIS A 282 27.30 -2.40 -1.45
N TYR A 283 27.57 -2.24 -2.75
CA TYR A 283 26.83 -2.94 -3.81
C TYR A 283 27.66 -4.01 -4.54
N LYS A 284 26.97 -5.02 -5.09
CA LYS A 284 27.61 -6.12 -5.82
C LYS A 284 27.77 -5.75 -7.29
N ILE A 285 29.02 -5.69 -7.75
CA ILE A 285 29.38 -5.52 -9.16
C ILE A 285 29.62 -6.92 -9.75
N ILE A 286 28.62 -7.45 -10.46
CA ILE A 286 28.65 -8.79 -11.04
C ILE A 286 29.28 -8.72 -12.42
N GLU A 287 30.26 -9.58 -12.69
CA GLU A 287 30.84 -9.75 -14.02
C GLU A 287 30.00 -10.71 -14.85
N LEU A 288 29.73 -10.33 -16.10
CA LEU A 288 28.90 -11.07 -17.05
C LEU A 288 29.74 -11.49 -18.25
N ALA A 289 29.26 -12.49 -19.00
CA ALA A 289 29.88 -12.92 -20.24
C ALA A 289 30.10 -11.75 -21.23
N ASN A 290 31.15 -11.88 -22.05
CA ASN A 290 31.54 -10.90 -23.07
C ASN A 290 31.91 -9.50 -22.53
N THR A 291 32.68 -9.45 -21.43
CA THR A 291 33.23 -8.19 -20.87
C THR A 291 32.15 -7.14 -20.54
N ASN A 292 31.05 -7.62 -19.95
CA ASN A 292 29.97 -6.77 -19.46
C ASN A 292 29.91 -6.89 -17.93
N PHE A 293 29.38 -5.86 -17.27
CA PHE A 293 29.21 -5.82 -15.83
C PHE A 293 27.77 -5.43 -15.52
N CYS A 294 27.13 -6.17 -14.62
CA CYS A 294 25.91 -5.72 -13.97
C CYS A 294 26.32 -4.95 -12.71
N VAL A 295 26.00 -3.66 -12.68
CA VAL A 295 26.16 -2.82 -11.49
C VAL A 295 24.78 -2.60 -10.90
N THR A 296 24.56 -3.03 -9.66
CA THR A 296 23.34 -2.68 -8.92
C THR A 296 23.52 -1.33 -8.22
N GLU A 297 22.53 -0.47 -8.35
CA GLU A 297 22.39 0.79 -7.61
C GLU A 297 20.95 0.82 -7.06
N PHE A 298 20.81 0.62 -5.74
CA PHE A 298 19.53 0.38 -5.06
C PHE A 298 18.73 -0.76 -5.74
N ASP A 299 17.45 -0.53 -6.03
CA ASP A 299 16.54 -1.48 -6.69
C ASP A 299 16.75 -1.60 -8.21
N THR A 300 17.69 -0.83 -8.77
CA THR A 300 17.96 -0.81 -10.21
C THR A 300 19.28 -1.49 -10.56
N SER A 301 19.33 -2.11 -11.73
CA SER A 301 20.54 -2.72 -12.29
C SER A 301 20.87 -2.12 -13.64
N TYR A 302 22.15 -1.80 -13.84
CA TYR A 302 22.64 -1.19 -15.07
C TYR A 302 23.72 -2.08 -15.69
N THR A 303 23.55 -2.39 -16.98
CA THR A 303 24.57 -3.13 -17.74
C THR A 303 25.61 -2.15 -18.27
N VAL A 304 26.83 -2.24 -17.76
CA VAL A 304 28.00 -1.51 -18.25
C VAL A 304 28.80 -2.42 -19.17
N LYS A 305 29.11 -1.94 -20.39
CA LYS A 305 29.81 -2.72 -21.43
C LYS A 305 31.22 -2.17 -21.61
N THR A 306 32.23 -3.03 -21.66
CA THR A 306 33.63 -2.62 -21.87
C THR A 306 34.16 -3.17 -23.20
N LYS A 307 33.83 -2.52 -24.31
CA LYS A 307 34.20 -2.96 -25.67
C LYS A 307 35.25 -2.05 -26.30
N LYS A 308 36.33 -2.65 -26.83
CA LYS A 308 37.41 -1.93 -27.54
C LYS A 308 37.87 -0.68 -26.77
N GLU A 309 38.24 -0.88 -25.51
CA GLU A 309 38.67 0.15 -24.54
C GLU A 309 37.62 1.21 -24.14
N LYS A 310 36.45 1.24 -24.79
CA LYS A 310 35.34 2.12 -24.42
C LYS A 310 34.47 1.47 -23.33
N ILE A 311 34.22 2.22 -22.27
CA ILE A 311 33.28 1.88 -21.20
C ILE A 311 31.98 2.65 -21.46
N SER A 312 30.83 1.97 -21.47
CA SER A 312 29.51 2.60 -21.70
C SER A 312 28.44 1.99 -20.80
N CYS A 313 27.64 2.84 -20.14
CA CYS A 313 26.48 2.41 -19.38
C CYS A 313 25.28 2.09 -20.30
N ASP A 314 24.21 1.59 -19.68
CA ASP A 314 22.93 1.39 -20.34
C ASP A 314 22.31 2.72 -20.81
N LYS A 315 21.56 2.70 -21.93
CA LYS A 315 20.86 3.88 -22.46
C LYS A 315 19.76 4.40 -21.53
N THR A 316 19.24 3.54 -20.65
CA THR A 316 18.27 3.88 -19.61
C THR A 316 18.90 4.67 -18.45
N CYS A 317 20.23 4.66 -18.29
CA CYS A 317 20.92 5.41 -17.25
C CYS A 317 20.86 6.91 -17.53
N LYS A 318 19.93 7.62 -16.87
CA LYS A 318 19.76 9.08 -16.97
C LYS A 318 21.09 9.83 -16.79
N SER A 319 21.82 9.53 -15.71
CA SER A 319 23.11 10.17 -15.41
C SER A 319 24.15 9.99 -16.52
N PHE A 320 24.19 8.84 -17.22
CA PHE A 320 25.14 8.59 -18.31
C PHE A 320 24.80 9.37 -19.58
N ARG A 321 23.51 9.51 -19.89
CA ARG A 321 23.04 10.26 -21.07
C ARG A 321 23.19 11.76 -20.87
N ASP A 322 22.72 12.28 -19.75
CA ASP A 322 22.62 13.72 -19.50
C ASP A 322 24.01 14.37 -19.33
N SER A 323 25.04 13.59 -18.96
CA SER A 323 26.45 14.00 -18.82
C SER A 323 27.33 13.72 -20.06
N GLY A 324 26.76 13.23 -21.16
CA GLY A 324 27.53 12.84 -22.34
C GLY A 324 28.47 11.64 -22.15
N GLY A 325 28.27 10.80 -21.11
CA GLY A 325 28.98 9.53 -20.93
C GLY A 325 29.63 9.29 -19.57
N LEU A 326 29.34 10.12 -18.56
CA LEU A 326 29.88 10.02 -17.21
C LEU A 326 28.79 9.69 -16.18
N CYS A 327 28.90 8.57 -15.46
CA CYS A 327 27.95 8.21 -14.41
C CYS A 327 28.62 7.35 -13.32
N PRO A 328 27.97 7.16 -12.15
CA PRO A 328 28.51 6.33 -11.09
C PRO A 328 28.91 4.93 -11.59
N HIS A 329 28.07 4.28 -12.37
CA HIS A 329 28.28 2.92 -12.87
C HIS A 329 29.54 2.75 -13.74
N VAL A 330 29.86 3.73 -14.60
CA VAL A 330 31.07 3.65 -15.44
C VAL A 330 32.33 3.93 -14.63
N LEU A 331 32.27 4.81 -13.61
CA LEU A 331 33.39 5.03 -12.68
C LEU A 331 33.68 3.77 -11.86
N VAL A 332 32.63 3.16 -11.30
CA VAL A 332 32.69 1.91 -10.52
C VAL A 332 33.33 0.77 -11.34
N VAL A 333 32.93 0.60 -12.59
CA VAL A 333 33.49 -0.44 -13.47
C VAL A 333 34.91 -0.10 -13.93
N ALA A 334 35.19 1.18 -14.24
CA ALA A 334 36.54 1.61 -14.60
C ALA A 334 37.53 1.43 -13.44
N GLU A 335 37.10 1.65 -12.19
CA GLU A 335 37.85 1.33 -10.98
C GLU A 335 38.06 -0.19 -10.86
N LYS A 336 36.99 -1.00 -10.93
CA LYS A 336 37.06 -2.47 -10.78
C LYS A 336 38.02 -3.13 -11.77
N ILE A 337 38.13 -2.60 -13.00
CA ILE A 337 39.04 -3.13 -14.03
C ILE A 337 40.42 -2.42 -14.07
N GLY A 338 40.72 -1.53 -13.12
CA GLY A 338 42.00 -0.82 -13.02
C GLY A 338 42.25 0.22 -14.13
N LYS A 339 41.21 0.70 -14.81
CA LYS A 339 41.31 1.63 -15.97
C LYS A 339 40.77 3.05 -15.71
N LEU A 340 40.41 3.40 -14.47
CA LEU A 340 39.81 4.70 -14.11
C LEU A 340 40.60 5.91 -14.67
N ARG A 341 41.94 5.94 -14.51
CA ARG A 341 42.79 7.04 -15.00
C ARG A 341 42.72 7.20 -16.52
N SER A 342 42.74 6.08 -17.26
CA SER A 342 42.65 6.07 -18.72
C SER A 342 41.26 6.52 -19.19
N PHE A 343 40.20 6.05 -18.53
CA PHE A 343 38.82 6.45 -18.80
C PHE A 343 38.61 7.97 -18.62
N ILE A 344 39.01 8.54 -17.47
CA ILE A 344 38.88 9.99 -17.20
C ILE A 344 39.68 10.82 -18.22
N THR A 345 40.90 10.39 -18.57
CA THR A 345 41.75 11.07 -19.55
C THR A 345 41.12 11.05 -20.96
N THR A 346 40.49 9.94 -21.33
CA THR A 346 39.80 9.77 -22.62
C THR A 346 38.53 10.61 -22.67
N TYR A 347 37.75 10.61 -21.58
CA TYR A 347 36.55 11.43 -21.42
C TYR A 347 36.87 12.92 -21.58
N LYS A 348 37.89 13.45 -20.87
CA LYS A 348 38.34 14.85 -21.03
C LYS A 348 38.66 15.23 -22.48
N LYS A 349 39.34 14.35 -23.22
CA LYS A 349 39.70 14.58 -24.64
C LYS A 349 38.49 14.55 -25.57
N ALA A 350 37.42 13.86 -25.18
CA ALA A 350 36.16 13.83 -25.92
C ALA A 350 35.28 15.05 -25.62
N SER A 351 35.25 15.51 -24.36
CA SER A 351 34.44 16.67 -23.92
C SER A 351 35.06 18.04 -24.22
N ASN A 352 36.33 18.08 -24.65
CA ASN A 352 37.01 19.30 -25.12
C ASN A 352 37.01 19.44 -26.66
N LYS A 353 36.16 18.67 -27.36
CA LYS A 353 35.89 18.76 -28.80
C LYS A 353 34.44 19.12 -29.04
#